data_AF-A0A183HJ18-F1
#
_entry.id   AF-A0A183HJ18-F1
#
_cell.length_a   1.000
_cell.length_b   1.000
_cell.length_c   1.000
_cell.angle_alpha   90.00
_cell.angle_beta   90.00
_cell.angle_gamma   90.00
#
_symmetry.space_group_name_H-M   'P 1'
#
loop_
_entity.id
_entity.type
_entity.pdbx_description
1 polymer ?
#
loop_
_entity_poly.entity_id
_entity_poly.type
_entity_poly.pdbx_seq_one_letter_code
_entity_poly.pdbx_strand_id
1 'polypeptide(L)'
;RFVRSLVKDSKRKVPQRERPPSAAVHYFWGSKSLHAAFTNLYSLYSGFIGLPHLKAVARLLGYQGIAIILEELIKIVRNLVNGPLRGHVKSLFNLMPKVCKLPRFDYGSPAVLEYYIAHLTNVGRYAELKKDVCQVLRELGNIIVFCLQLELALAQEEVMDLLTAAPFTNIIPRPPAKKIEEQELKMKQLEQKYARIQISAVVEQVGDEKQKAIAREAELLTKERLCCGLNIFEMFILKLKEILSVDTIWTGGFPSN
;
A
#
# COMPACT_ATOMS: atom_id res chain seq x y z
N ARG A 1 1.78 8.09 -8.09
CA ARG A 1 3.13 7.59 -8.43
C ARG A 1 4.12 8.34 -7.55
N PHE A 2 5.12 7.68 -6.99
CA PHE A 2 6.21 8.32 -6.25
C PHE A 2 7.31 8.74 -7.22
N VAL A 3 7.85 9.95 -7.02
CA VAL A 3 8.98 10.49 -7.79
C VAL A 3 10.07 10.97 -6.83
N ARG A 4 11.30 11.07 -7.32
CA ARG A 4 12.42 11.53 -6.48
C ARG A 4 12.24 13.00 -6.11
N SER A 5 12.53 13.32 -4.85
CA SER A 5 12.58 14.70 -4.37
C SER A 5 13.71 15.46 -5.07
N LEU A 6 13.46 16.71 -5.44
CA LEU A 6 14.50 17.64 -5.90
C LEU A 6 15.38 18.14 -4.74
N VAL A 7 14.86 18.07 -3.51
CA VAL A 7 15.57 18.49 -2.30
C VAL A 7 16.48 17.36 -1.84
N LYS A 8 17.80 17.58 -1.90
CA LYS A 8 18.81 16.67 -1.36
C LYS A 8 18.86 16.83 0.16
N ASP A 9 18.55 15.75 0.87
CA ASP A 9 18.67 15.69 2.32
C ASP A 9 20.14 15.57 2.69
N SER A 10 20.71 16.62 3.30
CA SER A 10 22.12 16.67 3.69
C SER A 10 22.49 15.59 4.70
N LYS A 11 21.51 15.07 5.47
CA LYS A 11 21.71 14.08 6.54
C LYS A 11 21.66 12.64 6.00
N ARG A 12 21.02 12.40 4.84
CA ARG A 12 20.92 11.07 4.22
C ARG A 12 21.72 11.01 2.93
N LYS A 13 22.95 10.49 3.03
CA LYS A 13 23.74 10.13 1.84
C LYS A 13 23.08 8.95 1.14
N VAL A 14 22.97 9.02 -0.18
CA VAL A 14 22.57 7.87 -0.99
C VAL A 14 23.61 6.77 -0.74
N PRO A 15 23.21 5.58 -0.25
CA PRO A 15 24.16 4.50 0.00
C PRO A 15 24.82 4.13 -1.32
N GLN A 16 26.15 4.03 -1.31
CA GLN A 16 26.92 3.60 -2.47
C GLN A 16 26.58 2.13 -2.73
N ARG A 17 26.04 1.85 -3.92
CA ARG A 17 25.73 0.50 -4.34
C ARG A 17 26.91 -0.04 -5.14
N GLU A 18 27.36 -1.23 -4.78
CA GLU A 18 28.35 -1.95 -5.59
C GLU A 18 27.77 -2.24 -6.97
N ARG A 19 28.60 -2.09 -8.01
CA ARG A 19 28.19 -2.45 -9.36
C ARG A 19 28.24 -3.97 -9.48
N PRO A 20 27.20 -4.62 -10.03
CA PRO A 20 27.24 -6.05 -10.26
C PRO A 20 28.38 -6.40 -11.22
N PRO A 21 28.97 -7.59 -11.09
CA PRO A 21 30.03 -8.05 -11.99
C PRO A 21 29.53 -8.16 -13.43
N SER A 22 30.41 -7.89 -14.39
CA SER A 22 30.09 -8.04 -15.81
C SER A 22 29.96 -9.52 -16.15
N ALA A 23 28.88 -9.90 -16.83
CA ALA A 23 28.65 -11.26 -17.30
C ALA A 23 28.53 -11.28 -18.84
N ALA A 24 28.72 -12.45 -19.43
CA ALA A 24 28.53 -12.62 -20.86
C ALA A 24 27.06 -12.41 -21.27
N VAL A 25 26.82 -11.91 -22.49
CA VAL A 25 25.51 -11.44 -22.94
C VAL A 25 24.44 -12.54 -22.96
N HIS A 26 24.85 -13.81 -23.11
CA HIS A 26 23.96 -14.97 -23.06
C HIS A 26 23.35 -15.21 -21.67
N TYR A 27 23.95 -14.72 -20.59
CA TYR A 27 23.37 -14.76 -19.25
C TYR A 27 22.34 -13.64 -18.99
N PHE A 28 22.15 -12.72 -19.95
CA PHE A 28 21.15 -11.66 -19.88
C PHE A 28 20.00 -11.92 -20.86
N TRP A 29 20.02 -11.22 -22.00
CA TRP A 29 18.95 -11.23 -23.00
C TRP A 29 19.38 -11.95 -24.29
N GLY A 30 20.41 -12.81 -24.21
CA GLY A 30 20.92 -13.60 -25.33
C GLY A 30 21.90 -12.84 -26.23
N SER A 31 21.49 -11.69 -26.77
CA SER A 31 22.28 -10.90 -27.73
C SER A 31 22.44 -9.43 -27.33
N LYS A 32 23.44 -8.74 -27.92
CA LYS A 32 23.69 -7.31 -27.64
C LYS A 32 22.50 -6.42 -28.07
N SER A 33 21.86 -6.76 -29.19
CA SER A 33 20.70 -6.03 -29.69
C SER A 33 19.50 -6.18 -28.77
N LEU A 34 19.21 -7.41 -28.32
CA LEU A 34 18.13 -7.67 -27.37
C LEU A 34 18.41 -7.01 -26.01
N HIS A 35 19.66 -7.06 -25.54
CA HIS A 35 20.03 -6.38 -24.30
C HIS A 35 19.77 -4.87 -24.37
N ALA A 36 20.21 -4.20 -25.45
CA ALA A 36 19.94 -2.78 -25.65
C ALA A 36 18.44 -2.47 -25.73
N ALA A 37 17.66 -3.32 -26.41
CA ALA A 37 16.21 -3.15 -26.53
C ALA A 37 15.51 -3.24 -25.17
N PHE A 38 15.79 -4.28 -24.38
CA PHE A 38 15.18 -4.45 -23.05
C PHE A 38 15.64 -3.37 -22.06
N THR A 39 16.91 -2.96 -22.10
CA THR A 39 17.40 -1.85 -21.27
C THR A 39 16.64 -0.55 -21.55
N ASN A 40 16.39 -0.23 -22.82
CA ASN A 40 15.61 0.95 -23.22
C ASN A 40 14.13 0.82 -22.83
N LEU A 41 13.55 -0.37 -22.89
CA LEU A 41 12.18 -0.61 -22.45
C LEU A 41 12.06 -0.40 -20.93
N TYR A 42 12.96 -1.00 -20.16
CA TYR A 42 12.93 -0.92 -18.70
C TYR A 42 13.39 0.45 -18.16
N SER A 43 14.13 1.25 -18.92
CA SER A 43 14.49 2.61 -18.51
C SER A 43 13.26 3.51 -18.33
N LEU A 44 12.15 3.23 -19.03
CA LEU A 44 10.86 3.92 -18.86
C LEU A 44 10.29 3.79 -17.44
N TYR A 45 10.70 2.76 -16.69
CA TYR A 45 10.27 2.46 -15.32
C TYR A 45 11.25 3.00 -14.26
N SER A 46 12.39 3.57 -14.64
CA SER A 46 13.43 3.99 -13.70
C SER A 46 13.16 5.33 -12.98
N GLY A 47 12.30 6.18 -13.55
CA GLY A 47 12.04 7.54 -13.08
C GLY A 47 10.99 7.67 -11.97
N PHE A 48 10.26 6.60 -11.65
CA PHE A 48 9.17 6.65 -10.68
C PHE A 48 8.92 5.29 -10.01
N ILE A 49 8.14 5.27 -8.94
CA ILE A 49 7.57 4.06 -8.35
C ILE A 49 6.04 4.16 -8.39
N GLY A 50 5.36 3.06 -8.68
CA GLY A 50 3.90 3.04 -8.80
C GLY A 50 3.38 1.63 -9.00
N LEU A 51 2.11 1.50 -9.34
CA LEU A 51 1.41 0.23 -9.43
C LEU A 51 2.11 -0.88 -10.25
N PRO A 52 2.72 -0.64 -11.44
CA PRO A 52 3.41 -1.72 -12.15
C PRO A 52 4.57 -2.32 -11.36
N HIS A 53 5.27 -1.49 -10.57
CA HIS A 53 6.34 -1.94 -9.68
C HIS A 53 5.78 -2.72 -8.50
N LEU A 54 4.72 -2.21 -7.89
CA LEU A 54 4.11 -2.84 -6.72
C LEU A 54 3.45 -4.18 -7.06
N LYS A 55 2.90 -4.34 -8.26
CA LYS A 55 2.43 -5.63 -8.79
C LYS A 55 3.57 -6.63 -8.99
N ALA A 56 4.71 -6.17 -9.51
CA ALA A 56 5.89 -7.03 -9.60
C ALA A 56 6.39 -7.45 -8.21
N VAL A 57 6.40 -6.52 -7.25
CA VAL A 57 6.74 -6.80 -5.84
C VAL A 57 5.76 -7.82 -5.25
N ALA A 58 4.45 -7.66 -5.45
CA ALA A 58 3.44 -8.57 -4.92
C ALA A 58 3.60 -9.99 -5.46
N ARG A 59 3.83 -10.14 -6.77
CA ARG A 59 4.08 -11.45 -7.41
C ARG A 59 5.36 -12.12 -6.95
N LEU A 60 6.44 -11.36 -6.77
CA LEU A 60 7.75 -11.92 -6.40
C LEU A 60 7.86 -12.27 -4.91
N LEU A 61 7.17 -11.52 -4.04
CA LEU A 61 7.23 -11.73 -2.59
C LEU A 61 6.15 -12.67 -2.06
N GLY A 62 4.98 -12.70 -2.70
CA GLY A 62 3.81 -13.40 -2.21
C GLY A 62 3.33 -12.88 -0.84
N TYR A 63 2.39 -13.59 -0.24
CA TYR A 63 1.79 -13.18 1.05
C TYR A 63 2.81 -13.11 2.18
N GLN A 64 3.72 -14.08 2.27
CA GLN A 64 4.72 -14.13 3.34
C GLN A 64 5.67 -12.93 3.29
N GLY A 65 6.21 -12.60 2.10
CA GLY A 65 7.11 -11.46 1.96
C GLY A 65 6.41 -10.13 2.21
N ILE A 66 5.14 -9.98 1.77
CA ILE A 66 4.33 -8.80 2.05
C ILE A 66 4.09 -8.63 3.56
N ALA A 67 3.77 -9.73 4.27
CA ALA A 67 3.55 -9.70 5.71
C ALA A 67 4.79 -9.20 6.46
N ILE A 68 5.98 -9.68 6.10
CA ILE A 68 7.25 -9.25 6.70
C ILE A 68 7.49 -7.75 6.43
N ILE A 69 7.25 -7.28 5.20
CA ILE A 69 7.36 -5.85 4.87
C ILE A 69 6.44 -5.01 5.75
N LEU A 70 5.18 -5.41 5.92
CA LEU A 70 4.23 -4.68 6.74
C LEU A 70 4.66 -4.63 8.21
N GLU A 71 5.18 -5.74 8.74
CA GLU A 71 5.71 -5.80 10.10
C GLU A 71 6.89 -4.83 10.29
N GLU A 72 7.85 -4.82 9.37
CA GLU A 72 8.99 -3.90 9.40
C GLU A 72 8.57 -2.44 9.23
N LEU A 73 7.59 -2.16 8.37
CA LEU A 73 7.05 -0.82 8.23
C LEU A 73 6.38 -0.33 9.52
N ILE A 74 5.67 -1.18 10.25
CA ILE A 74 5.11 -0.84 11.57
C ILE A 74 6.23 -0.51 12.57
N LYS A 75 7.33 -1.27 12.57
CA LYS A 75 8.50 -0.99 13.42
C LYS A 75 9.12 0.37 13.07
N ILE A 76 9.28 0.67 11.78
CA ILE A 76 9.80 1.96 11.31
C ILE A 76 8.87 3.11 11.74
N VAL A 77 7.55 2.96 11.56
CA VAL A 77 6.55 3.93 12.02
C VAL A 77 6.68 4.18 13.50
N ARG A 78 6.78 3.13 14.32
CA ARG A 78 6.96 3.25 15.77
C ARG A 78 8.21 4.06 16.11
N ASN A 79 9.33 3.79 15.44
CA ASN A 79 10.58 4.52 15.66
C ASN A 79 10.48 5.99 15.23
N LEU A 80 9.82 6.28 14.10
CA LEU A 80 9.62 7.65 13.61
C LEU A 80 8.70 8.46 14.54
N VAL A 81 7.59 7.86 14.98
CA VAL A 81 6.60 8.51 15.86
C VAL A 81 7.20 8.76 17.24
N ASN A 82 7.77 7.74 17.87
CA ASN A 82 8.28 7.84 19.25
C ASN A 82 9.64 8.54 19.36
N GLY A 83 10.39 8.62 18.27
CA GLY A 83 11.69 9.29 18.21
C GLY A 83 11.58 10.72 17.68
N PRO A 84 11.96 10.97 16.41
CA PRO A 84 12.12 12.33 15.90
C PRO A 84 10.81 13.11 15.88
N LEU A 85 9.67 12.49 15.53
CA LEU A 85 8.41 13.21 15.44
C LEU A 85 7.97 13.73 16.81
N ARG A 86 8.00 12.87 17.85
CA ARG A 86 7.74 13.26 19.24
C ARG A 86 8.63 14.42 19.69
N GLY A 87 9.94 14.35 19.42
CA GLY A 87 10.89 15.40 19.79
C GLY A 87 10.57 16.75 19.15
N HIS A 88 10.24 16.74 17.86
CA HIS A 88 9.81 17.94 17.14
C HIS A 88 8.47 18.48 17.66
N VAL A 89 7.49 17.61 17.88
CA VAL A 89 6.16 18.01 18.39
C VAL A 89 6.28 18.62 19.79
N LYS A 90 7.10 18.06 20.67
CA LYS A 90 7.36 18.64 22.01
C LYS A 90 8.00 20.04 21.91
N SER A 91 8.97 20.20 21.02
CA SER A 91 9.63 21.49 20.80
C SER A 91 8.66 22.52 20.23
N LEU A 92 7.80 22.11 19.30
CA LEU A 92 6.75 22.95 18.72
C LEU A 92 5.71 23.36 19.76
N PHE A 93 5.24 22.45 20.61
CA PHE A 93 4.30 22.76 21.68
C PHE A 93 4.86 23.81 22.65
N ASN A 94 6.16 23.78 22.96
CA ASN A 94 6.79 24.79 23.80
C ASN A 94 6.89 26.17 23.12
N LEU A 95 6.97 26.21 21.79
CA LEU A 95 7.03 27.44 21.00
C LEU A 95 5.65 28.00 20.66
N MET A 96 4.60 27.18 20.75
CA MET A 96 3.23 27.58 20.48
C MET A 96 2.71 28.57 21.55
N PRO A 97 1.91 29.58 21.17
CA PRO A 97 1.25 30.43 22.14
C PRO A 97 0.27 29.61 22.99
N LYS A 98 0.23 29.87 24.30
CA LYS A 98 -0.67 29.15 25.24
C LYS A 98 -2.15 29.26 24.85
N VAL A 99 -2.54 30.41 24.30
CA VAL A 99 -3.88 30.67 23.80
C VAL A 99 -3.75 31.42 22.49
N CYS A 100 -4.39 30.90 21.44
CA CYS A 100 -4.55 31.58 20.16
C CYS A 100 -6.05 31.63 19.86
N LYS A 101 -6.67 32.79 20.02
CA LYS A 101 -8.11 32.96 19.75
C LYS A 101 -8.33 33.20 18.27
N LEU A 102 -9.52 32.88 17.78
CA LEU A 102 -9.95 33.29 16.44
C LEU A 102 -10.40 34.75 16.49
N PRO A 103 -9.75 35.67 15.75
CA PRO A 103 -10.20 37.05 15.68
C PRO A 103 -11.59 37.15 15.03
N ARG A 104 -12.35 38.19 15.39
CA ARG A 104 -13.67 38.44 14.80
C ARG A 104 -13.56 38.86 13.33
N PHE A 105 -14.65 38.71 12.59
CA PHE A 105 -14.69 39.09 11.16
C PHE A 105 -14.49 40.61 10.96
N ASP A 106 -14.86 41.43 11.95
CA ASP A 106 -14.77 42.90 11.93
C ASP A 106 -13.34 43.44 11.73
N TYR A 107 -12.31 42.63 12.05
CA TYR A 107 -10.91 43.04 11.93
C TYR A 107 -10.41 43.07 10.47
N GLY A 108 -11.10 42.39 9.55
CA GLY A 108 -10.67 42.28 8.14
C GLY A 108 -9.46 41.35 7.94
N SER A 109 -9.31 40.81 6.72
CA SER A 109 -8.29 39.80 6.41
C SER A 109 -6.83 40.23 6.65
N PRO A 110 -6.41 41.49 6.41
CA PRO A 110 -5.02 41.90 6.67
C PRO A 110 -4.67 41.88 8.16
N ALA A 111 -5.55 42.39 9.03
CA ALA A 111 -5.31 42.41 10.47
C ALA A 111 -5.34 41.00 11.07
N VAL A 112 -6.19 40.11 10.55
CA VAL A 112 -6.21 38.69 10.95
C VAL A 112 -4.90 38.00 10.56
N LEU A 113 -4.35 38.28 9.39
CA LEU A 113 -3.06 37.73 8.98
C LEU A 113 -1.92 38.24 9.86
N GLU A 114 -1.86 39.55 10.13
CA GLU A 114 -0.87 40.14 11.05
C GLU A 114 -0.96 39.54 12.46
N TYR A 115 -2.18 39.32 12.95
CA TYR A 115 -2.43 38.63 14.23
C TYR A 115 -1.76 37.26 14.26
N TYR A 116 -1.98 36.41 13.24
CA TYR A 116 -1.37 35.08 13.19
C TYR A 116 0.15 35.11 12.99
N ILE A 117 0.66 36.04 12.18
CA ILE A 117 2.11 36.21 12.01
C ILE A 117 2.76 36.54 13.35
N ALA A 118 2.20 37.49 14.11
CA ALA A 118 2.72 37.87 15.42
C ALA A 118 2.65 36.71 16.43
N HIS A 119 1.52 35.99 16.51
CA HIS A 119 1.34 34.90 17.47
C HIS A 119 2.14 33.64 17.14
N LEU A 120 2.40 33.37 15.85
CA LEU A 120 3.13 32.18 15.38
C LEU A 120 4.59 32.48 14.99
N THR A 121 5.10 33.68 15.30
CA THR A 121 6.48 34.09 14.95
C THR A 121 7.52 33.09 15.47
N ASN A 122 7.36 32.60 16.71
CA ASN A 122 8.30 31.65 17.31
C ASN A 122 8.31 30.29 16.60
N VAL A 123 7.14 29.83 16.14
CA VAL A 123 7.01 28.61 15.33
C VAL A 123 7.60 28.81 13.95
N GLY A 124 7.36 29.96 13.32
CA GLY A 124 7.93 30.31 12.01
C GLY A 124 9.45 30.42 12.01
N ARG A 125 10.05 30.80 13.15
CA ARG A 125 11.52 30.86 13.34
C ARG A 125 12.15 29.51 13.67
N TYR A 126 11.37 28.45 13.84
CA TYR A 126 11.90 27.10 14.07
C TYR A 126 12.58 26.57 12.80
N ALA A 127 13.91 26.64 12.77
CA ALA A 127 14.72 26.34 11.58
C ALA A 127 14.55 24.90 11.07
N GLU A 128 14.25 23.97 11.98
CA GLU A 128 14.07 22.55 11.69
C GLU A 128 12.66 22.24 11.13
N LEU A 129 11.71 23.18 11.19
CA LEU A 129 10.32 22.97 10.75
C LEU A 129 10.24 22.49 9.30
N LYS A 130 10.87 23.23 8.38
CA LYS A 130 10.82 22.92 6.94
C LYS A 130 11.69 21.73 6.54
N LYS A 131 12.81 21.52 7.24
CA LYS A 131 13.80 20.50 6.86
C LYS A 131 13.54 19.17 7.54
N ASP A 132 13.41 19.15 8.86
CA ASP A 132 13.37 17.91 9.61
C ASP A 132 11.92 17.47 9.92
N VAL A 133 11.04 18.40 10.34
CA VAL A 133 9.63 18.03 10.62
C VAL A 133 8.90 17.59 9.36
N CYS A 134 8.97 18.38 8.28
CA CYS A 134 8.37 18.01 7.00
C CYS A 134 8.99 16.73 6.42
N GLN A 135 10.27 16.45 6.68
CA GLN A 135 10.92 15.22 6.25
C GLN A 135 10.33 14.00 6.97
N VAL A 136 10.24 14.04 8.30
CA VAL A 136 9.69 12.95 9.11
C VAL A 136 8.23 12.69 8.75
N LEU A 137 7.43 13.75 8.59
CA LEU A 137 6.03 13.64 8.15
C LEU A 137 5.92 13.07 6.73
N ARG A 138 6.80 13.46 5.81
CA ARG A 138 6.83 12.92 4.45
C ARG A 138 7.19 11.43 4.47
N GLU A 139 8.13 11.00 5.31
CA GLU A 139 8.48 9.60 5.46
C GLU A 139 7.33 8.78 6.01
N LEU A 140 6.68 9.26 7.07
CA LEU A 140 5.48 8.62 7.63
C LEU A 140 4.36 8.54 6.58
N GLY A 141 4.09 9.63 5.86
CA GLY A 141 3.11 9.66 4.79
C GLY A 141 3.44 8.71 3.63
N ASN A 142 4.71 8.62 3.24
CA ASN A 142 5.15 7.67 2.23
C ASN A 142 4.90 6.23 2.65
N ILE A 143 5.11 5.87 3.92
CA ILE A 143 4.81 4.54 4.44
C ILE A 143 3.32 4.25 4.34
N ILE A 144 2.47 5.18 4.81
CA ILE A 144 1.00 5.03 4.76
C ILE A 144 0.52 4.84 3.32
N VAL A 145 0.95 5.70 2.40
CA VAL A 145 0.57 5.62 0.98
C VAL A 145 1.14 4.35 0.33
N PHE A 146 2.33 3.92 0.73
CA PHE A 146 2.92 2.67 0.25
C PHE A 146 2.09 1.45 0.66
N CYS A 147 1.70 1.34 1.94
CA CYS A 147 0.84 0.25 2.41
C CYS A 147 -0.48 0.20 1.64
N LEU A 148 -1.14 1.36 1.45
CA LEU A 148 -2.38 1.45 0.66
C LEU A 148 -2.17 1.00 -0.79
N GLN A 149 -1.11 1.46 -1.46
CA GLN A 149 -0.85 1.09 -2.84
C GLN A 149 -0.40 -0.36 -2.99
N LEU A 150 0.27 -0.93 -1.99
CA LEU A 150 0.67 -2.34 -1.98
C LEU A 150 -0.55 -3.25 -1.86
N GLU A 151 -1.49 -2.94 -0.97
CA GLU A 151 -2.76 -3.67 -0.88
C GLU A 151 -3.55 -3.56 -2.18
N LEU A 152 -3.66 -2.37 -2.77
CA LEU A 152 -4.31 -2.20 -4.08
C LEU A 152 -3.65 -3.05 -5.17
N ALA A 153 -2.32 -3.13 -5.18
CA ALA A 153 -1.59 -3.95 -6.14
C ALA A 153 -1.88 -5.44 -5.92
N LEU A 154 -1.86 -5.90 -4.66
CA LEU A 154 -2.15 -7.29 -4.30
C LEU A 154 -3.59 -7.67 -4.70
N ALA A 155 -4.56 -6.84 -4.35
CA ALA A 155 -5.97 -7.08 -4.71
C ALA A 155 -6.17 -7.18 -6.23
N GLN A 156 -5.45 -6.39 -7.02
CA GLN A 156 -5.52 -6.49 -8.48
C GLN A 156 -4.92 -7.79 -9.03
N GLU A 157 -3.85 -8.31 -8.43
CA GLU A 157 -3.30 -9.62 -8.81
C GLU A 157 -4.27 -10.74 -8.41
N GLU A 158 -4.83 -10.68 -7.19
CA GLU A 158 -5.79 -11.67 -6.70
C GLU A 158 -7.07 -11.72 -7.54
N VAL A 159 -7.61 -10.57 -7.95
CA VAL A 159 -8.79 -10.53 -8.83
C VAL A 159 -8.49 -11.18 -10.19
N MET A 160 -7.29 -10.97 -10.74
CA MET A 160 -6.90 -11.63 -11.99
C MET A 160 -6.77 -13.15 -11.81
N ASP A 161 -6.23 -13.61 -10.67
CA ASP A 161 -6.18 -15.03 -10.33
C ASP A 161 -7.60 -15.62 -10.20
N LEU A 162 -8.53 -14.92 -9.53
CA LEU A 162 -9.91 -15.37 -9.38
C LEU A 162 -10.65 -15.43 -10.73
N LEU A 163 -10.45 -14.43 -11.60
CA LEU A 163 -11.07 -14.42 -12.93
C LEU A 163 -10.54 -15.54 -13.82
N THR A 164 -9.26 -15.87 -13.71
CA THR A 164 -8.65 -16.98 -14.45
C THR A 164 -9.04 -18.34 -13.88
N ALA A 165 -9.29 -18.43 -12.57
CA ALA A 165 -9.77 -19.64 -11.90
C ALA A 165 -11.27 -19.89 -12.07
N ALA A 166 -12.08 -18.85 -12.27
CA ALA A 166 -13.54 -18.90 -12.27
C ALA A 166 -14.17 -20.04 -13.11
N PRO A 167 -13.70 -20.34 -14.35
CA PRO A 167 -14.24 -21.45 -15.14
C PRO A 167 -14.05 -22.83 -14.51
N PHE A 168 -12.99 -23.02 -13.72
CA PHE A 168 -12.62 -24.27 -13.10
C PHE A 168 -13.23 -24.47 -11.71
N THR A 169 -13.73 -23.39 -11.10
CA THR A 169 -14.27 -23.35 -9.73
C THR A 169 -15.80 -23.17 -9.68
N ASN A 170 -16.48 -23.37 -10.81
CA ASN A 170 -17.93 -23.20 -10.99
C ASN A 170 -18.43 -21.77 -10.70
N ILE A 171 -17.67 -20.74 -11.08
CA ILE A 171 -18.10 -19.34 -11.00
C ILE A 171 -18.50 -18.89 -12.40
N ILE A 172 -19.82 -18.82 -12.64
CA ILE A 172 -20.37 -18.47 -13.95
C ILE A 172 -20.99 -17.07 -13.87
N PRO A 173 -20.64 -16.14 -14.79
CA PRO A 173 -21.27 -14.83 -14.84
C PRO A 173 -22.75 -14.95 -15.19
N ARG A 174 -23.56 -14.06 -14.62
CA ARG A 174 -25.01 -14.07 -14.83
C ARG A 174 -25.36 -13.85 -16.31
N PRO A 175 -26.10 -14.75 -16.97
CA PRO A 175 -26.48 -14.60 -18.37
C PRO A 175 -27.52 -13.50 -18.53
N PRO A 176 -27.55 -12.79 -19.67
CA PRO A 176 -28.59 -11.81 -19.94
C PRO A 176 -29.95 -12.51 -20.11
N ALA A 177 -30.95 -12.04 -19.36
CA ALA A 177 -32.33 -12.52 -19.43
C ALA A 177 -33.31 -11.40 -19.05
N LYS A 178 -34.52 -11.43 -19.63
CA LYS A 178 -35.56 -10.42 -19.33
C LYS A 178 -36.35 -10.76 -18.08
N LYS A 179 -36.42 -12.04 -17.70
CA LYS A 179 -37.12 -12.55 -16.52
C LYS A 179 -36.16 -13.35 -15.65
N ILE A 180 -36.39 -13.33 -14.33
CA ILE A 180 -35.56 -14.05 -13.35
C ILE A 180 -35.60 -15.57 -13.60
N GLU A 181 -36.79 -16.14 -13.83
CA GLU A 181 -36.97 -17.57 -14.09
C GLU A 181 -36.19 -18.07 -15.33
N GLU A 182 -36.18 -17.26 -16.40
CA GLU A 182 -35.41 -17.54 -17.61
C GLU A 182 -33.90 -17.50 -17.33
N GLN A 183 -33.47 -16.61 -16.44
CA GLN A 183 -32.07 -16.49 -16.01
C GLN A 183 -31.61 -17.72 -15.24
N GLU A 184 -32.43 -18.22 -14.31
CA GLU A 184 -32.13 -19.42 -13.52
C GLU A 184 -32.03 -20.67 -14.40
N LEU A 185 -32.93 -20.81 -15.38
CA LEU A 185 -32.87 -21.93 -16.33
C LEU A 185 -31.58 -21.88 -17.16
N LYS A 186 -31.21 -20.70 -17.68
CA LYS A 186 -29.96 -20.50 -18.43
C LYS A 186 -28.73 -20.76 -17.56
N MET A 187 -28.75 -20.35 -16.29
CA MET A 187 -27.67 -20.65 -15.33
C MET A 187 -27.47 -22.16 -15.18
N LYS A 188 -28.55 -22.92 -14.92
CA LYS A 188 -28.48 -24.38 -14.78
C LYS A 188 -27.95 -25.07 -16.05
N GLN A 189 -28.35 -24.60 -17.23
CA GLN A 189 -27.82 -25.10 -18.50
C GLN A 189 -26.31 -24.83 -18.66
N LEU A 190 -25.84 -23.65 -18.23
CA LEU A 190 -24.43 -23.30 -18.27
C LEU A 190 -23.60 -24.10 -17.24
N GLU A 191 -24.13 -24.32 -16.03
CA GLU A 191 -23.51 -25.19 -15.02
C GLU A 191 -23.32 -26.61 -15.56
N GLN A 192 -24.35 -27.18 -16.17
CA GLN A 192 -24.24 -28.50 -16.82
C GLN A 192 -23.23 -28.52 -17.96
N LYS A 193 -23.18 -27.46 -18.77
CA LYS A 193 -22.23 -27.34 -19.88
C LYS A 193 -20.77 -27.30 -19.38
N TYR A 194 -20.50 -26.54 -18.30
CA TYR A 194 -19.15 -26.35 -17.77
C TYR A 194 -18.75 -27.33 -16.66
N ALA A 195 -19.65 -28.20 -16.21
CA ALA A 195 -19.33 -29.24 -15.22
C ALA A 195 -18.10 -30.11 -15.60
N ARG A 196 -17.85 -30.29 -16.91
CA ARG A 196 -16.73 -31.09 -17.43
C ARG A 196 -15.35 -30.45 -17.26
N ILE A 197 -15.28 -29.14 -17.04
CA ILE A 197 -14.02 -28.42 -16.83
C ILE A 197 -13.77 -28.11 -15.35
N GLN A 198 -14.72 -28.41 -14.47
CA GLN A 198 -14.56 -28.21 -13.04
C GLN A 198 -13.55 -29.22 -12.48
N ILE A 199 -12.40 -28.73 -12.01
CA ILE A 199 -11.26 -29.58 -11.62
C ILE A 199 -11.65 -30.55 -10.51
N SER A 200 -12.26 -30.06 -9.44
CA SER A 200 -12.61 -30.90 -8.29
C SER A 200 -13.67 -31.95 -8.62
N ALA A 201 -14.65 -31.62 -9.47
CA ALA A 201 -15.66 -32.59 -9.90
C ALA A 201 -15.06 -33.70 -10.78
N VAL A 202 -14.11 -33.35 -11.65
CA VAL A 202 -13.40 -34.32 -12.48
C VAL A 202 -12.50 -35.21 -11.61
N VAL A 203 -11.68 -34.62 -10.72
CA VAL A 203 -10.78 -35.38 -9.83
C VAL A 203 -11.57 -36.29 -8.89
N GLU A 204 -12.77 -35.91 -8.45
CA GLU A 204 -13.62 -36.77 -7.62
C GLU A 204 -14.06 -38.04 -8.36
N GLN A 205 -14.23 -37.96 -9.69
CA GLN A 205 -14.66 -39.09 -10.52
C GLN A 205 -13.51 -40.01 -10.94
N VAL A 206 -12.33 -39.44 -11.24
CA VAL A 206 -11.22 -40.20 -11.86
C VAL A 206 -9.97 -40.30 -10.99
N GLY A 207 -9.86 -39.51 -9.93
CA GLY A 207 -8.65 -39.41 -9.11
C GLY A 207 -8.62 -40.39 -7.94
N ASP A 208 -7.41 -40.64 -7.44
CA ASP A 208 -7.19 -41.36 -6.19
C ASP A 208 -7.53 -40.50 -4.96
N GLU A 209 -7.61 -41.12 -3.77
CA GLU A 209 -7.96 -40.40 -2.53
C GLU A 209 -6.98 -39.28 -2.18
N LYS A 210 -5.70 -39.38 -2.57
CA LYS A 210 -4.72 -38.32 -2.33
C LYS A 210 -4.95 -37.13 -3.26
N GLN A 211 -5.22 -37.39 -4.53
CA GLN A 211 -5.53 -36.39 -5.55
C GLN A 211 -6.82 -35.64 -5.20
N LYS A 212 -7.84 -36.35 -4.71
CA LYS A 212 -9.08 -35.73 -4.22
C LYS A 212 -8.81 -34.76 -3.07
N ALA A 213 -8.01 -35.18 -2.07
CA ALA A 213 -7.65 -34.34 -0.94
C ALA A 213 -6.90 -33.07 -1.39
N ILE A 214 -5.89 -33.23 -2.27
CA ILE A 214 -5.10 -32.11 -2.81
C ILE A 214 -5.98 -31.15 -3.63
N ALA A 215 -6.88 -31.68 -4.46
CA ALA A 215 -7.76 -30.85 -5.29
C ALA A 215 -8.70 -29.99 -4.45
N ARG A 216 -9.27 -30.55 -3.36
CA ARG A 216 -10.13 -29.81 -2.43
C ARG A 216 -9.37 -28.68 -1.72
N GLU A 217 -8.15 -28.95 -1.26
CA GLU A 217 -7.30 -27.94 -0.63
C GLU A 217 -6.88 -26.85 -1.62
N ALA A 218 -6.46 -27.22 -2.83
CA ALA A 218 -6.09 -26.27 -3.87
C ALA A 218 -7.26 -25.38 -4.31
N GLU A 219 -8.46 -25.93 -4.43
CA GLU A 219 -9.66 -25.15 -4.74
C GLU A 219 -9.96 -24.13 -3.62
N LEU A 220 -9.81 -24.53 -2.35
CA LEU A 220 -9.98 -23.63 -1.20
C LEU A 220 -8.99 -22.46 -1.27
N LEU A 221 -7.70 -22.75 -1.42
CA LEU A 221 -6.64 -21.73 -1.52
C LEU A 221 -6.78 -20.80 -2.74
N THR A 222 -7.43 -21.29 -3.79
CA THR A 222 -7.71 -20.50 -5.00
C THR A 222 -8.88 -19.53 -4.77
N LYS A 223 -9.93 -19.98 -4.07
CA LYS A 223 -11.14 -19.18 -3.79
C LYS A 223 -10.92 -18.16 -2.67
N GLU A 224 -10.15 -18.52 -1.66
CA GLU A 224 -9.88 -17.69 -0.48
C GLU A 224 -8.72 -16.74 -0.76
N ARG A 225 -9.06 -15.51 -1.17
CA ARG A 225 -8.11 -14.41 -1.40
C ARG A 225 -8.43 -13.24 -0.49
N LEU A 226 -7.45 -12.38 -0.20
CA LEU A 226 -7.65 -11.25 0.72
C LEU A 226 -8.70 -10.27 0.17
N CYS A 227 -8.72 -10.05 -1.15
CA CYS A 227 -9.71 -9.22 -1.83
C CYS A 227 -11.17 -9.64 -1.63
N CYS A 228 -11.45 -10.85 -1.11
CA CYS A 228 -12.80 -11.34 -0.85
C CYS A 228 -13.44 -10.78 0.43
N GLY A 229 -12.70 -10.05 1.28
CA GLY A 229 -13.28 -9.43 2.48
C GLY A 229 -12.31 -9.00 3.58
N LEU A 230 -11.00 -9.06 3.34
CA LEU A 230 -9.99 -8.64 4.31
C LEU A 230 -9.36 -7.31 3.88
N ASN A 231 -9.07 -6.44 4.85
CA ASN A 231 -8.49 -5.12 4.63
C ASN A 231 -7.19 -4.95 5.42
N ILE A 232 -6.07 -4.91 4.72
CA ILE A 232 -4.73 -4.80 5.32
C ILE A 232 -4.50 -3.37 5.82
N PHE A 233 -4.89 -2.37 5.02
CA PHE A 233 -4.64 -0.97 5.33
C PHE A 233 -5.39 -0.52 6.58
N GLU A 234 -6.62 -0.97 6.80
CA GLU A 234 -7.37 -0.70 8.02
C GLU A 234 -6.61 -1.20 9.26
N MET A 235 -6.14 -2.45 9.22
CA MET A 235 -5.32 -3.03 10.30
C MET A 235 -4.04 -2.23 10.54
N PHE A 236 -3.39 -1.77 9.46
CA PHE A 236 -2.21 -0.91 9.56
C PHE A 236 -2.52 0.43 10.24
N ILE A 237 -3.63 1.08 9.88
CA ILE A 237 -4.05 2.36 10.50
C ILE A 237 -4.44 2.18 11.97
N LEU A 238 -5.11 1.07 12.32
CA LEU A 238 -5.40 0.75 13.71
C LEU A 238 -4.12 0.60 14.54
N LYS A 239 -3.09 -0.07 13.99
CA LYS A 239 -1.78 -0.18 14.63
C LYS A 239 -1.07 1.17 14.76
N LEU A 240 -1.16 2.04 13.75
CA LEU A 240 -0.66 3.41 13.85
C LEU A 240 -1.37 4.21 14.95
N LYS A 241 -2.69 4.07 15.07
CA LYS A 241 -3.49 4.71 16.12
C LYS A 241 -3.04 4.22 17.50
N GLU A 242 -2.87 2.91 17.70
CA GLU A 242 -2.35 2.35 18.94
C GLU A 242 -0.99 2.97 19.31
N ILE A 243 -0.07 3.10 18.35
CA ILE A 243 1.25 3.71 18.58
C ILE A 243 1.11 5.16 19.06
N LEU A 244 0.21 5.95 18.47
CA LEU A 244 -0.03 7.34 18.87
C LEU A 244 -0.72 7.44 20.24
N SER A 245 -1.63 6.52 20.57
CA SER A 245 -2.37 6.54 21.84
C SER A 245 -1.51 6.26 23.08
N VAL A 246 -0.28 5.76 22.93
CA VAL A 246 0.63 5.50 24.06
C VAL A 246 1.11 6.78 24.74
N ASP A 247 1.19 7.90 24.00
CA ASP A 247 1.76 9.15 24.51
C ASP A 247 0.69 10.25 24.60
N THR A 248 0.59 10.89 25.76
CA THR A 248 -0.38 11.96 26.01
C THR A 248 -0.03 13.26 25.29
N ILE A 249 1.18 13.37 24.72
CA ILE A 249 1.57 14.52 23.89
C ILE A 249 0.63 14.75 22.70
N TRP A 250 0.00 13.69 22.18
CA TRP A 250 -0.88 13.76 21.01
C TRP A 250 -2.30 14.19 21.35
N THR A 251 -2.79 13.85 22.55
CA THR A 251 -4.15 14.16 23.01
C THR A 251 -4.22 15.43 23.84
N GLY A 252 -3.10 15.84 24.44
CA GLY A 252 -3.09 16.92 25.42
C GLY A 252 -3.75 16.53 26.75
N GLY A 253 -3.88 17.52 27.64
CA GLY A 253 -4.63 17.39 28.89
C GLY A 253 -6.14 17.51 28.68
N PHE A 254 -6.90 17.18 29.72
CA PHE A 254 -8.36 17.34 29.68
C PHE A 254 -8.76 18.81 29.49
N PRO A 255 -9.82 19.07 28.70
CA PRO A 255 -10.35 20.42 28.57
C PRO A 255 -10.84 20.92 29.93
N SER A 256 -10.75 22.24 30.14
CA SER A 256 -11.20 22.88 31.38
C SER A 256 -12.71 23.09 31.45
N ASN A 257 -13.43 22.81 30.35
CA ASN A 257 -14.86 23.03 30.16
C ASN A 257 -15.60 21.75 29.82
#